data_AF-A0A1G8EWH9-F1
#
_entry.id   AF-A0A1G8EWH9-F1
#
_cell.length_a   1.000
_cell.length_b   1.000
_cell.length_c   1.000
_cell.angle_alpha   90.00
_cell.angle_beta   90.00
_cell.angle_gamma   90.00
#
_symmetry.space_group_name_H-M   'P 1'
#
loop_
_entity.id
_entity.type
_entity.pdbx_description
1 polymer ?
#
loop_
_entity_poly.entity_id
_entity_poly.type
_entity_poly.pdbx_seq_one_letter_code
_entity_poly.pdbx_strand_id
1 'polypeptide(L)'
;MISREFAGTLIMDFFVAFGVIIGGSIIGGMGALLIGKPPLSTIHDLAASLKIWALVAAIGGTFDAITSLERGLLSGTHADIFKTLAMICAALGGANTGTLLIQWITQEQITP
;
A
#
# COMPACT_ATOMS: atom_id res chain seq x y z
N MET A 1 22.28 -6.36 -13.89
CA MET A 1 22.51 -4.92 -13.60
C MET A 1 21.19 -4.35 -13.10
N ILE A 2 21.16 -3.87 -11.85
CA ILE A 2 20.02 -3.11 -11.34
C ILE A 2 20.07 -1.75 -12.06
N SER A 3 19.21 -1.58 -13.06
CA SER A 3 19.11 -0.33 -13.82
C SER A 3 18.59 0.79 -12.92
N ARG A 4 19.08 2.02 -13.08
CA ARG A 4 18.57 3.20 -12.36
C ARG A 4 17.05 3.35 -12.47
N GLU A 5 16.47 2.92 -13.58
CA GLU A 5 15.03 2.91 -13.80
C GLU A 5 14.30 1.99 -12.82
N PHE A 6 14.86 0.82 -12.51
CA PHE A 6 14.26 -0.12 -11.55
C PHE A 6 14.25 0.45 -10.13
N ALA A 7 15.34 1.09 -9.72
CA ALA A 7 15.41 1.80 -8.44
C ALA A 7 14.41 2.98 -8.37
N GLY A 8 14.18 3.67 -9.49
CA GLY A 8 13.17 4.71 -9.61
C GLY A 8 11.75 4.16 -9.41
N THR A 9 11.41 3.05 -10.08
CA THR A 9 10.11 2.39 -9.93
C THR A 9 9.88 1.93 -8.49
N LEU A 10 10.87 1.30 -7.85
CA LEU A 10 10.79 0.89 -6.44
C LEU A 10 10.46 2.06 -5.50
N ILE A 11 11.12 3.21 -5.69
CA ILE A 11 10.87 4.41 -4.89
C ILE A 11 9.46 4.96 -5.13
N MET A 12 9.02 4.95 -6.39
CA MET A 12 7.70 5.43 -6.78
C MET A 12 6.61 4.54 -6.19
N ASP A 13 6.74 3.22 -6.31
CA ASP A 13 5.81 2.24 -5.76
C ASP A 13 5.68 2.38 -4.25
N PHE A 14 6.81 2.60 -3.56
CA PHE A 14 6.83 2.88 -2.12
C PHE A 14 6.04 4.15 -1.78
N PHE A 15 6.31 5.26 -2.46
CA PHE A 15 5.67 6.54 -2.17
C PHE A 15 4.17 6.57 -2.54
N VAL A 16 3.79 5.92 -3.64
CA VAL A 16 2.39 5.79 -4.06
C VAL A 16 1.62 4.97 -3.02
N ALA A 17 2.13 3.80 -2.64
CA ALA A 17 1.48 2.97 -1.63
C ALA A 17 1.37 3.69 -0.27
N PHE A 18 2.44 4.37 0.16
CA PHE A 18 2.44 5.18 1.37
C PHE A 18 1.40 6.30 1.34
N GLY A 19 1.31 7.03 0.22
CA GLY A 19 0.34 8.11 0.03
C GLY A 19 -1.11 7.64 0.05
N VAL A 20 -1.40 6.49 -0.57
CA VAL A 20 -2.75 5.90 -0.57
C VAL A 20 -3.19 5.54 0.85
N ILE A 21 -2.30 4.95 1.64
CA ILE A 21 -2.60 4.60 3.03
C ILE A 21 -2.84 5.86 3.88
N ILE A 22 -1.93 6.83 3.84
CA ILE A 22 -2.06 8.06 4.64
C ILE A 22 -3.29 8.86 4.22
N GLY A 23 -3.44 9.13 2.92
CA GLY A 23 -4.55 9.93 2.40
C GLY A 23 -5.90 9.24 2.62
N GLY A 24 -6.00 7.96 2.28
CA GLY A 24 -7.24 7.19 2.41
C GLY A 24 -7.69 7.05 3.86
N SER A 25 -6.77 6.78 4.78
CA SER A 25 -7.10 6.67 6.20
C SER A 25 -7.44 8.02 6.84
N ILE A 26 -6.70 9.10 6.56
CA ILE A 26 -6.99 10.43 7.13
C ILE A 26 -8.32 10.97 6.60
N ILE A 27 -8.51 10.94 5.27
CA ILE A 27 -9.74 11.46 4.65
C ILE A 27 -10.94 10.58 5.00
N GLY A 28 -10.78 9.26 5.01
CA GLY A 28 -11.82 8.34 5.45
C GLY A 28 -12.17 8.49 6.93
N GLY A 29 -11.20 8.81 7.79
CA GLY A 29 -11.43 9.18 9.19
C GLY A 29 -12.25 10.47 9.35
N MET A 30 -11.99 11.48 8.52
CA MET A 30 -12.84 12.68 8.47
C MET A 30 -14.26 12.35 7.98
N GLY A 31 -14.41 11.42 7.04
CA GLY A 31 -15.73 10.91 6.63
C GLY A 31 -16.47 10.20 7.76
N ALA A 32 -15.76 9.46 8.62
CA ALA A 32 -16.34 8.79 9.77
C ALA A 32 -16.89 9.79 10.81
N LEU A 33 -16.21 10.92 11.01
CA LEU A 33 -16.70 12.02 11.86
C LEU A 33 -18.05 12.55 11.38
N LEU A 34 -18.21 12.73 10.07
CA LEU A 34 -19.46 13.23 9.47
C LEU A 34 -20.63 12.24 9.64
N ILE A 35 -20.34 10.95 9.79
CA ILE A 35 -21.33 9.87 9.96
C ILE A 35 -21.59 9.59 11.46
N GLY A 36 -20.87 10.24 12.37
CA GLY A 36 -21.00 10.03 13.82
C GLY A 36 -20.41 8.69 14.30
N LYS A 37 -19.49 8.09 13.53
CA LYS A 37 -18.75 6.88 13.92
C LYS A 37 -17.45 7.24 14.65
N PRO A 38 -16.93 6.37 15.52
CA PRO A 38 -15.64 6.58 16.16
C PRO A 38 -14.55 6.71 15.10
N PRO A 39 -13.91 7.89 14.96
CA PRO A 39 -12.98 8.17 13.88
C PRO A 39 -11.71 7.33 13.99
N LEU A 40 -11.23 7.10 15.22
CA LEU A 40 -9.99 6.35 15.49
C LEU A 40 -10.09 4.89 15.01
N SER A 41 -11.13 4.16 15.43
CA SER A 41 -11.37 2.78 15.00
C SER A 41 -11.58 2.67 13.49
N THR A 42 -12.28 3.65 12.89
CA THR A 42 -12.49 3.67 11.43
C THR A 42 -11.19 3.89 10.66
N ILE A 43 -10.32 4.78 11.15
CA ILE A 43 -8.98 5.01 10.59
C ILE A 43 -8.14 3.72 10.62
N HIS A 44 -8.22 2.96 11.72
CA HIS A 44 -7.52 1.69 11.88
C HIS A 44 -8.01 0.64 10.87
N ASP A 45 -9.33 0.44 10.77
CA ASP A 45 -9.93 -0.52 9.84
C ASP A 45 -9.66 -0.14 8.36
N LEU A 46 -9.70 1.15 8.04
CA LEU A 46 -9.33 1.62 6.70
C LEU A 46 -7.86 1.38 6.41
N ALA A 47 -6.96 1.66 7.35
CA ALA A 47 -5.53 1.44 7.14
C ALA A 47 -5.21 -0.03 6.87
N ALA A 48 -5.95 -0.98 7.46
CA ALA A 48 -5.82 -2.41 7.18
C ALA A 48 -6.39 -2.78 5.80
N SER A 49 -7.60 -2.32 5.49
CA SER A 49 -8.30 -2.66 4.23
C SER A 49 -7.67 -2.02 3.00
N LEU A 50 -7.06 -0.84 3.15
CA LEU A 50 -6.41 -0.11 2.07
C LEU A 50 -5.05 -0.68 1.67
N LYS A 51 -4.44 -1.61 2.44
CA LYS A 51 -3.14 -2.21 2.10
C LYS A 51 -3.12 -2.86 0.73
N ILE A 52 -4.16 -3.65 0.41
CA ILE A 52 -4.26 -4.30 -0.89
C ILE A 52 -4.51 -3.26 -1.98
N TRP A 53 -5.37 -2.27 -1.71
CA TRP A 53 -5.66 -1.19 -2.67
C TRP A 53 -4.44 -0.29 -2.94
N ALA A 54 -3.60 -0.03 -1.95
CA ALA A 54 -2.35 0.69 -2.09
C ALA A 54 -1.34 -0.07 -2.98
N LEU A 55 -1.28 -1.40 -2.85
CA LEU A 55 -0.49 -2.26 -3.73
C LEU A 55 -1.01 -2.19 -5.18
N VAL A 56 -2.33 -2.26 -5.37
CA VAL A 56 -2.94 -2.13 -6.71
C VAL A 56 -2.63 -0.77 -7.31
N ALA A 57 -2.77 0.31 -6.54
CA ALA A 57 -2.46 1.67 -6.97
C ALA A 57 -1.00 1.86 -7.38
N ALA A 58 -0.06 1.25 -6.65
CA ALA A 58 1.36 1.30 -6.98
C ALA A 58 1.68 0.60 -8.31
N ILE A 59 1.07 -0.57 -8.57
CA ILE A 59 1.39 -1.39 -9.74
C ILE A 59 0.70 -0.88 -11.03
N GLY A 60 -0.41 -0.14 -10.92
CA GLY A 60 -1.12 0.40 -12.10
C GLY A 60 -2.61 0.70 -11.93
N GLY A 61 -3.14 0.59 -10.71
CA GLY A 61 -4.46 1.06 -10.32
C GLY A 61 -5.65 0.19 -10.72
N THR A 62 -5.46 -0.87 -11.51
CA THR A 62 -6.54 -1.73 -12.01
C THR A 62 -6.32 -3.21 -11.73
N PHE A 63 -7.42 -3.99 -11.70
CA PHE A 63 -7.36 -5.46 -11.56
C PHE A 63 -6.57 -6.14 -12.70
N ASP A 64 -6.52 -5.52 -13.88
CA ASP A 64 -5.70 -5.98 -15.00
C ASP A 64 -4.20 -5.94 -14.68
N ALA A 65 -3.76 -4.95 -13.90
CA ALA A 65 -2.38 -4.86 -13.45
C ALA A 65 -2.01 -6.05 -12.55
N ILE A 66 -2.92 -6.48 -11.67
CA ILE A 66 -2.76 -7.68 -10.82
C ILE A 66 -2.74 -8.96 -11.67
N THR A 67 -3.62 -9.06 -12.67
CA THR A 67 -3.71 -10.25 -13.53
C THR A 67 -2.49 -10.36 -14.45
N SER A 68 -1.99 -9.23 -14.93
CA SER A 68 -0.74 -9.15 -15.71
C SER A 68 0.48 -9.48 -14.85
N LEU A 69 0.50 -9.04 -13.58
CA LEU A 69 1.48 -9.42 -12.57
C LEU A 69 1.47 -10.93 -12.31
N GLU A 70 0.28 -11.51 -12.12
CA GLU A 70 0.09 -12.95 -11.90
C GLU A 70 0.58 -13.77 -13.11
N ARG A 71 0.19 -13.36 -14.31
CA ARG A 71 0.67 -13.98 -15.56
C ARG A 71 2.18 -13.79 -15.77
N GLY A 72 2.73 -12.63 -15.44
CA GLY A 72 4.18 -12.37 -15.50
C GLY A 72 4.97 -13.22 -14.50
N LEU A 73 4.41 -13.46 -13.31
CA LEU A 73 4.98 -14.32 -12.28
C LEU A 73 4.92 -15.81 -12.67
N LEU A 74 3.82 -16.24 -13.32
CA LEU A 74 3.60 -17.63 -13.76
C LEU A 74 4.24 -17.97 -15.12
N SER A 75 4.41 -17.00 -16.03
CA SER A 75 4.81 -17.25 -17.43
C SER A 75 6.29 -17.00 -17.75
N GLY A 76 7.08 -16.36 -16.86
CA GLY A 76 8.36 -15.78 -17.27
C GLY A 76 9.56 -16.07 -16.36
N THR A 77 10.60 -16.68 -16.95
CA THR A 77 12.04 -16.60 -16.62
C THR A 77 12.41 -16.14 -15.21
N HIS A 78 13.09 -17.00 -14.43
CA HIS A 78 13.49 -16.78 -13.02
C HIS A 78 14.04 -15.38 -12.65
N ALA A 79 14.60 -14.64 -13.61
CA ALA A 79 15.10 -13.28 -13.43
C ALA A 79 14.02 -12.18 -13.32
N ASP A 80 12.88 -12.31 -14.00
CA ASP A 80 11.81 -11.27 -13.96
C ASP A 80 10.90 -11.43 -12.74
N ILE A 81 10.72 -12.66 -12.25
CA ILE A 81 10.05 -12.94 -10.97
C ILE A 81 10.69 -12.15 -9.82
N PHE A 82 12.02 -12.10 -9.78
CA PHE A 82 12.74 -11.40 -8.71
C PHE A 82 12.49 -9.88 -8.73
N LYS A 83 12.39 -9.27 -9.93
CA LYS A 83 12.09 -7.84 -10.06
C LYS A 83 10.68 -7.53 -9.59
N THR A 84 9.71 -8.34 -10.01
CA THR A 84 8.32 -8.24 -9.61
C THR A 84 8.17 -8.36 -8.10
N LEU A 85 8.84 -9.34 -7.50
CA LEU A 85 8.83 -9.53 -6.04
C LEU A 85 9.43 -8.31 -5.32
N ALA A 86 10.53 -7.75 -5.82
CA ALA A 86 11.14 -6.57 -5.21
C ALA A 86 10.24 -5.31 -5.31
N MET A 87 9.52 -5.10 -6.42
CA MET A 87 8.51 -4.04 -6.54
C MET A 87 7.38 -4.20 -5.51
N ILE A 88 6.84 -5.42 -5.37
CA ILE A 88 5.83 -5.74 -4.35
C ILE A 88 6.38 -5.48 -2.94
N CYS A 89 7.63 -5.88 -2.66
CA CYS A 89 8.26 -5.62 -1.36
C CYS A 89 8.39 -4.12 -1.07
N ALA A 90 8.72 -3.30 -2.07
CA ALA A 90 8.80 -1.85 -1.90
C ALA A 90 7.41 -1.24 -1.64
N ALA A 91 6.39 -1.61 -2.42
CA ALA A 91 5.02 -1.17 -2.20
C ALA A 91 4.47 -1.59 -0.84
N LEU A 92 4.69 -2.85 -0.43
CA LEU A 92 4.35 -3.35 0.90
C LEU A 92 5.10 -2.61 2.00
N GLY A 93 6.37 -2.29 1.79
CA GLY A 93 7.16 -1.45 2.70
C GLY A 93 6.49 -0.10 2.92
N GLY A 94 6.12 0.59 1.84
CA GLY A 94 5.45 1.89 1.89
C GLY A 94 4.09 1.82 2.58
N ALA A 95 3.27 0.81 2.24
CA ALA A 95 1.98 0.60 2.86
C ALA A 95 2.11 0.29 4.37
N ASN A 96 3.08 -0.56 4.75
CA ASN A 96 3.28 -0.93 6.15
C ASN A 96 3.79 0.25 6.98
N THR A 97 4.74 1.03 6.45
CA THR A 97 5.19 2.27 7.12
C THR A 97 4.05 3.28 7.25
N GLY A 98 3.20 3.43 6.24
CA GLY A 98 2.02 4.29 6.29
C GLY A 98 1.02 3.84 7.36
N THR A 99 0.72 2.55 7.44
CA THR A 99 -0.16 1.99 8.48
C THR A 99 0.43 2.17 9.87
N LEU A 100 1.74 1.93 10.04
CA LEU A 100 2.41 2.09 11.33
C LEU A 100 2.38 3.55 11.78
N LEU A 101 2.60 4.48 10.86
CA LEU A 101 2.53 5.92 11.13
C LEU A 101 1.12 6.33 11.56
N ILE A 102 0.09 5.83 10.87
CA ILE A 102 -1.29 6.05 11.26
C ILE A 102 -1.53 5.47 12.65
N GLN A 103 -1.16 4.21 12.91
CA GLN A 103 -1.32 3.58 14.23
C GLN A 103 -0.65 4.40 15.34
N TRP A 104 0.51 4.98 15.08
CA TRP A 104 1.17 5.90 16.02
C TRP A 104 0.36 7.17 16.27
N ILE A 105 -0.20 7.77 15.23
CA ILE A 105 -1.06 8.97 15.34
C ILE A 105 -2.37 8.64 16.07
N THR A 106 -2.97 7.50 15.79
CA THR A 106 -4.24 7.07 16.37
C THR A 106 -4.09 6.55 17.81
N GLN A 107 -2.87 6.22 18.25
CA GLN A 107 -2.57 5.62 19.56
C GLN A 107 -3.46 4.41 19.95
N GLU A 108 -4.07 3.70 18.98
CA GLU A 108 -4.91 2.51 19.23
C GLU A 108 -4.05 1.26 19.55
N GLN A 109 -3.01 1.46 20.35
CA GLN A 109 -2.16 0.46 21.00
C GLN A 109 -2.18 0.60 22.54
N ILE A 110 -3.00 1.51 23.07
CA ILE A 110 -3.22 1.67 24.53
C ILE A 110 -4.70 1.50 24.87
N THR A 111 -5.22 0.30 24.70
CA THR A 111 -6.13 -0.24 25.72
C THR A 111 -5.82 -1.73 25.83
N PRO A 112 -5.40 -2.22 27.01
CA PRO A 112 -5.07 -3.63 27.24
C PRO A 112 -6.28 -4.55 27.11
#